data_AF-A0A0J5XDV4-F1
#
_entry.id   AF-A0A0J5XDV4-F1
#
_cell.length_a   1.000
_cell.length_b   1.000
_cell.length_c   1.000
_cell.angle_alpha   90.00
_cell.angle_beta   90.00
_cell.angle_gamma   90.00
#
_symmetry.space_group_name_H-M   'P 1'
#
loop_
_entity.id
_entity.type
_entity.pdbx_description
1 polymer ?
#
loop_
_entity_poly.entity_id
_entity_poly.type
_entity_poly.pdbx_seq_one_letter_code
_entity_poly.pdbx_strand_id
1 'polypeptide(L)' 'MLDLFGEIVVTLDDIAQWVAALAPAYMANERAFERYVRLWDVAGKVRAAKAAGTFESTIERHCARRAHLARRFGITP' A
#
# COMPACT_ATOMS: atom_id res chain seq x y z
N MET A 1 15.66 -3.95 0.78
CA MET A 1 16.31 -4.80 -0.22
C MET A 1 16.69 -3.92 -1.39
N LEU A 2 17.98 -3.82 -1.68
CA LEU A 2 18.50 -3.06 -2.83
C LEU A 2 18.68 -4.00 -4.03
N ASP A 3 18.59 -3.47 -5.24
CA ASP A 3 18.91 -4.22 -6.46
C ASP A 3 20.43 -4.26 -6.72
N LEU A 4 20.83 -4.81 -7.87
CA LEU A 4 22.23 -4.93 -8.28
C LEU A 4 22.93 -3.57 -8.53
N PHE A 5 22.16 -2.48 -8.57
CA PHE A 5 22.64 -1.11 -8.80
C PHE A 5 22.54 -0.24 -7.54
N GLY A 6 22.14 -0.82 -6.39
CA GLY A 6 21.98 -0.10 -5.14
C GLY A 6 20.66 0.66 -5.02
N GLU A 7 19.70 0.43 -5.93
CA GLU A 7 18.39 1.07 -5.90
C GLU A 7 17.41 0.29 -5.02
N ILE A 8 16.48 0.99 -4.37
CA ILE A 8 15.46 0.34 -3.56
C ILE A 8 14.48 -0.43 -4.45
N VAL A 9 14.40 -1.75 -4.25
CA VAL A 9 13.49 -2.62 -4.97
C VAL A 9 12.04 -2.34 -4.55
N VAL A 10 11.22 -1.99 -5.54
CA VAL A 10 9.76 -1.91 -5.43
C VAL A 10 9.16 -2.93 -6.38
N THR A 11 8.53 -3.95 -5.82
CA THR A 11 7.87 -5.03 -6.55
C THR A 11 6.39 -4.73 -6.75
N LEU A 12 5.74 -5.48 -7.65
CA LEU A 12 4.29 -5.43 -7.81
C LEU A 12 3.56 -5.84 -6.52
N ASP A 13 4.11 -6.80 -5.78
CA ASP A 13 3.55 -7.23 -4.50
C ASP A 13 3.59 -6.10 -3.46
N ASP A 14 4.70 -5.35 -3.39
CA ASP A 14 4.77 -4.17 -2.50
C ASP A 14 3.70 -3.12 -2.85
N ILE A 15 3.46 -2.90 -4.14
CA ILE A 15 2.42 -1.99 -4.63
C ILE A 15 1.04 -2.53 -4.25
N ALA A 16 0.79 -3.83 -4.45
CA ALA A 16 -0.48 -4.47 -4.12
C ALA A 16 -0.78 -4.40 -2.62
N GLN A 17 0.20 -4.72 -1.77
CA GLN A 17 0.09 -4.61 -0.31
C GLN A 17 -0.20 -3.17 0.12
N TRP A 18 0.51 -2.19 -0.46
CA TRP A 18 0.29 -0.79 -0.18
C TRP A 18 -1.15 -0.34 -0.54
N VAL A 19 -1.63 -0.67 -1.74
CA VAL A 19 -2.98 -0.29 -2.18
C VAL A 19 -4.05 -1.01 -1.36
N ALA A 20 -3.88 -2.30 -1.06
CA ALA A 20 -4.81 -3.06 -0.23
C ALA A 20 -4.95 -2.46 1.20
N ALA A 21 -3.86 -1.95 1.76
CA ALA A 21 -3.87 -1.33 3.08
C ALA A 21 -4.47 0.09 3.06
N LEU A 22 -4.01 0.94 2.15
CA LEU A 22 -4.34 2.38 2.16
C LEU A 22 -5.61 2.72 1.39
N ALA A 23 -5.90 2.01 0.30
CA ALA A 23 -6.98 2.34 -0.63
C ALA A 23 -7.65 1.07 -1.22
N PRO A 24 -8.19 0.18 -0.37
CA PRO A 24 -8.69 -1.15 -0.77
C PRO A 24 -9.80 -1.09 -1.83
N ALA A 25 -10.57 0.00 -1.91
CA ALA A 25 -11.61 0.18 -2.92
C ALA A 25 -11.08 0.11 -4.36
N TYR A 26 -9.81 0.44 -4.60
CA TYR A 26 -9.19 0.37 -5.92
C TYR A 26 -8.66 -1.03 -6.27
N MET A 27 -8.71 -2.00 -5.35
CA MET A 27 -8.39 -3.41 -5.62
C MET A 27 -9.54 -4.14 -6.34
N ALA A 28 -10.72 -3.53 -6.48
CA ALA A 28 -11.91 -4.19 -7.01
C ALA A 28 -11.81 -4.59 -8.49
N ASN A 29 -10.96 -3.93 -9.28
CA ASN A 29 -10.66 -4.32 -10.65
C ASN A 29 -9.29 -3.79 -11.09
N GLU A 30 -8.68 -4.49 -12.05
CA GLU A 30 -7.33 -4.21 -12.55
C GLU A 30 -7.19 -2.80 -13.13
N ARG A 31 -8.13 -2.34 -13.95
CA ARG A 31 -8.08 -1.01 -14.56
C ARG A 31 -8.09 0.12 -13.52
N ALA A 32 -8.89 -0.03 -12.45
CA ALA A 32 -8.94 0.93 -11.36
C ALA A 32 -7.64 0.90 -10.54
N PHE A 33 -7.09 -0.29 -10.29
CA PHE A 33 -5.80 -0.48 -9.63
C PHE A 33 -4.68 0.22 -10.41
N GLU A 34 -4.51 -0.10 -11.69
CA GLU A 34 -3.46 0.48 -12.55
C GLU A 34 -3.57 2.00 -12.65
N ARG A 35 -4.80 2.50 -12.85
CA ARG A 35 -5.05 3.94 -12.92
C ARG A 35 -4.70 4.61 -11.59
N TYR A 36 -5.05 4.00 -10.45
CA TYR A 36 -4.71 4.52 -9.13
C TYR A 36 -3.19 4.53 -8.91
N VAL A 37 -2.52 3.42 -9.21
CA VAL A 37 -1.06 3.27 -9.08
C VAL A 37 -0.32 4.34 -9.87
N ARG A 38 -0.74 4.58 -11.12
CA ARG A 38 -0.16 5.63 -11.99
C ARG A 38 -0.43 7.04 -11.49
N LEU A 39 -1.70 7.39 -11.26
CA LEU A 39 -2.09 8.77 -10.93
C LEU A 39 -1.52 9.23 -9.59
N TRP A 40 -1.34 8.31 -8.65
CA TRP A 40 -0.88 8.61 -7.29
C TRP A 40 0.59 8.27 -7.04
N ASP A 41 1.33 7.87 -8.07
CA ASP A 41 2.74 7.42 -8.00
C ASP A 41 2.99 6.49 -6.80
N VAL A 42 2.25 5.38 -6.76
CA VAL A 42 2.35 4.44 -5.63
C VAL A 42 3.76 3.86 -5.53
N ALA A 43 4.42 3.59 -6.66
CA ALA A 43 5.79 3.09 -6.66
C ALA A 43 6.77 4.08 -5.99
N GLY A 44 6.65 5.39 -6.26
CA GLY A 44 7.43 6.42 -5.58
C GLY A 44 7.20 6.47 -4.08
N LYS A 45 5.94 6.35 -3.64
CA LYS A 45 5.57 6.32 -2.21
C LYS A 45 6.13 5.09 -1.50
N VAL A 46 6.01 3.91 -2.11
CA VAL A 46 6.57 2.67 -1.58
C VAL A 46 8.09 2.79 -1.47
N ARG A 47 8.77 3.31 -2.50
CA ARG A 47 10.21 3.54 -2.47
C ARG A 47 10.61 4.44 -1.31
N ALA A 48 9.93 5.58 -1.14
CA ALA A 48 10.21 6.52 -0.06
C ALA A 48 9.97 5.90 1.32
N ALA A 49 8.89 5.14 1.50
CA ALA A 49 8.59 4.46 2.76
C ALA A 49 9.62 3.37 3.09
N LYS A 50 10.08 2.62 2.08
CA LYS A 50 11.17 1.64 2.25
C LYS A 50 12.49 2.31 2.59
N ALA A 51 12.82 3.44 1.95
CA ALA A 51 14.01 4.23 2.27
C ALA A 51 14.00 4.72 3.73
N ALA A 52 12.83 5.14 4.22
CA ALA A 52 12.62 5.59 5.58
C ALA A 52 12.47 4.44 6.61
N GLY A 53 12.42 3.18 6.18
CA GLY A 53 12.15 2.04 7.05
C GLY A 53 10.72 1.99 7.63
N THR A 54 9.77 2.71 7.03
CA THR A 54 8.39 2.85 7.55
C THR A 54 7.35 2.09 6.72
N PHE A 55 7.75 1.32 5.71
CA PHE A 55 6.82 0.59 4.82
C PHE A 55 5.85 -0.33 5.60
N GLU A 56 6.40 -1.25 6.39
CA GLU A 56 5.62 -2.21 7.18
C GLU A 56 4.71 -1.54 8.21
N SER A 57 5.26 -0.61 9.00
CA SER A 57 4.48 0.10 10.03
C SER A 57 3.38 0.99 9.46
N THR A 58 3.57 1.50 8.24
CA THR A 58 2.52 2.24 7.52
C THR A 58 1.37 1.31 7.13
N ILE A 59 1.67 0.14 6.57
CA ILE A 59 0.67 -0.88 6.22
C ILE A 59 -0.11 -1.31 7.47
N GLU A 60 0.60 -1.70 8.53
CA GLU A 60 0.02 -2.15 9.78
C GLU A 60 -0.92 -1.10 10.38
N ARG A 61 -0.46 0.16 10.48
CA ARG A 61 -1.25 1.27 11.02
C ARG A 61 -2.55 1.48 10.25
N HIS A 62 -2.52 1.40 8.92
CA HIS A 62 -3.71 1.60 8.09
C HIS A 62 -4.70 0.43 8.22
N CYS A 63 -4.20 -0.80 8.24
CA CYS A 63 -5.01 -2.00 8.50
C CYS A 63 -5.66 -1.94 9.89
N ALA A 64 -4.89 -1.62 10.94
CA ALA A 64 -5.38 -1.49 12.30
C ALA A 64 -6.44 -0.39 12.42
N ARG A 65 -6.23 0.76 11.78
CA ARG A 65 -7.20 1.86 11.76
C ARG A 65 -8.50 1.45 11.09
N ARG A 66 -8.44 0.78 9.94
CA ARG A 66 -9.64 0.25 9.26
C ARG A 66 -10.38 -0.76 10.13
N ALA A 67 -9.66 -1.73 10.72
CA ALA A 67 -10.26 -2.72 11.61
C ALA A 67 -10.93 -2.06 12.83
N HIS A 68 -10.30 -1.03 13.40
CA HIS A 68 -10.89 -0.24 14.48
C HIS A 68 -12.19 0.45 14.04
N LEU A 69 -12.21 1.09 12.87
CA LEU A 69 -13.41 1.75 12.34
C LEU A 69 -14.51 0.74 12.04
N ALA A 70 -14.20 -0.39 11.41
CA ALA A 70 -15.14 -1.47 11.15
C ALA A 70 -15.83 -1.93 12.45
N ARG A 71 -15.05 -2.24 13.49
CA ARG A 71 -15.59 -2.59 14.81
C ARG A 71 -16.45 -1.48 15.41
N ARG A 72 -15.99 -0.23 15.34
CA ARG A 72 -16.70 0.94 15.90
C ARG A 72 -18.07 1.16 15.24
N PHE A 73 -18.18 0.90 13.94
CA PHE A 73 -19.39 1.12 13.18
C PHE A 73 -20.23 -0.16 12.97
N GLY A 74 -19.84 -1.29 13.57
CA GLY A 74 -20.54 -2.57 13.40
C GLY A 74 -20.48 -3.12 11.97
N ILE A 75 -19.48 -2.70 11.18
CA ILE A 75 -19.26 -3.17 9.82
C ILE A 75 -18.30 -4.35 9.92
N THR A 76 -18.84 -5.56 9.93
CA THR A 76 -18.02 -6.79 9.82
C THR A 76 -17.66 -6.99 8.34
N PRO A 77 -16.40 -7.29 8.00
CA PRO A 77 -16.02 -7.60 6.62
C PRO A 77 -16.68 -8.89 6.12
#